data_AF-A0A956YDM6-F1
#
_entry.id   AF-A0A956YDM6-F1
#
_cell.length_a   1.000
_cell.length_b   1.000
_cell.length_c   1.000
_cell.angle_alpha   90.00
_cell.angle_beta   90.00
_cell.angle_gamma   90.00
#
_symmetry.space_group_name_H-M   'P 1'
#
loop_
_entity.id
_entity.type
_entity.pdbx_description
1 polymer ?
#
loop_
_entity_poly.entity_id
_entity_poly.type
_entity_poly.pdbx_seq_one_letter_code
_entity_poly.pdbx_strand_id
1 'polypeptide(L)'
;NYLFISVDGQRDTPEILNNFFEMRSVEDVIIGMQGDDEVLPRVGSDYGLYYELQEPDANGYYAVDHTANMYLLNAEGQILSILAYGTEPELIAERIQKLLND
;
A
#
# COMPACT_ATOMS: atom_id res chain seq x y z
N ASN A 1 0.20 -2.74 -13.21
CA ASN A 1 1.04 -3.21 -12.09
C ASN A 1 0.58 -2.51 -10.83
N TYR A 2 0.15 -3.26 -9.83
CA TYR A 2 -0.18 -2.73 -8.51
C TYR A 2 0.90 -3.14 -7.52
N LEU A 3 1.28 -2.22 -6.63
CA LEU A 3 2.26 -2.47 -5.59
C LEU A 3 1.60 -2.32 -4.22
N PHE A 4 1.74 -3.32 -3.38
CA PHE A 4 1.31 -3.30 -1.99
C PHE A 4 2.54 -3.41 -1.10
N ILE A 5 2.80 -2.40 -0.27
CA ILE A 5 3.92 -2.41 0.68
C ILE A 5 3.32 -2.49 2.08
N SER A 6 3.60 -3.59 2.80
CA SER A 6 3.21 -3.66 4.21
C SER A 6 4.10 -2.76 5.05
N VAL A 7 3.49 -2.05 6.00
CA VAL A 7 4.16 -1.24 7.03
C VAL A 7 4.52 -2.05 8.28
N ASP A 8 4.11 -3.32 8.33
CA ASP A 8 4.37 -4.23 9.44
C ASP A 8 5.08 -5.49 8.95
N GLY A 9 6.30 -5.29 8.46
CA GLY A 9 7.09 -6.37 7.91
C GLY A 9 7.43 -7.48 8.91
N GLN A 10 7.30 -7.25 10.21
CA GLN A 10 7.56 -8.32 11.19
C GLN A 10 6.47 -9.40 11.16
N ARG A 11 5.21 -9.02 10.92
CA ARG A 11 4.08 -9.96 10.79
C ARG A 11 3.80 -10.33 9.34
N ASP A 12 3.95 -9.39 8.41
CA ASP A 12 3.57 -9.55 7.01
C ASP A 12 4.73 -10.06 6.16
N THR A 13 5.09 -11.32 6.36
CA THR A 13 6.11 -11.99 5.54
C THR A 13 5.63 -12.18 4.09
N PRO A 14 6.54 -12.38 3.11
CA PRO A 14 6.15 -12.62 1.72
C PRO A 14 5.16 -13.80 1.55
N GLU A 15 5.32 -14.86 2.34
CA GLU A 15 4.41 -16.00 2.33
C GLU A 15 3.01 -15.63 2.82
N ILE A 16 2.92 -14.85 3.91
CA ILE A 16 1.64 -14.39 4.46
C ILE A 16 0.94 -13.43 3.50
N LEU A 17 1.69 -12.49 2.91
CA LEU A 17 1.15 -11.58 1.90
C LEU A 17 0.66 -12.33 0.65
N ASN A 18 1.40 -13.31 0.16
CA ASN A 18 0.98 -14.12 -0.97
C ASN A 18 -0.33 -14.87 -0.68
N ASN A 19 -0.42 -15.53 0.48
CA ASN A 19 -1.65 -16.20 0.91
C ASN A 19 -2.83 -15.20 1.01
N PHE A 20 -2.58 -13.99 1.51
CA PHE A 20 -3.59 -12.94 1.57
C PHE A 20 -4.09 -12.54 0.18
N PHE A 21 -3.22 -12.39 -0.81
CA PHE A 21 -3.63 -12.05 -2.19
C PHE A 21 -4.37 -13.20 -2.89
N GLU A 22 -3.93 -14.45 -2.70
CA GLU A 22 -4.64 -15.63 -3.22
C GLU A 22 -6.06 -15.73 -2.67
N MET A 23 -6.25 -15.51 -1.37
CA MET A 23 -7.57 -15.46 -0.74
C MET A 23 -8.49 -14.37 -1.31
N ARG A 24 -7.90 -13.34 -1.93
CA ARG A 24 -8.61 -12.23 -2.58
C ARG A 24 -8.72 -12.38 -4.09
N SER A 25 -8.08 -13.41 -4.67
CA SER A 25 -8.01 -13.66 -6.13
C SER A 25 -7.42 -12.48 -6.91
N VAL A 26 -6.32 -11.91 -6.39
CA VAL A 26 -5.60 -10.74 -6.96
C VAL A 26 -4.08 -10.95 -7.05
N GLU A 27 -3.60 -12.15 -6.76
CA GLU A 27 -2.21 -12.57 -6.79
C GLU A 27 -1.51 -12.31 -8.14
N ASP A 28 -2.25 -12.37 -9.26
CA ASP A 28 -1.71 -12.14 -10.60
C ASP A 28 -1.47 -10.67 -10.94
N VAL A 29 -2.03 -9.73 -10.16
CA VAL A 29 -2.04 -8.29 -10.48
C VAL A 29 -1.35 -7.42 -9.43
N ILE A 30 -1.16 -7.93 -8.21
CA ILE A 30 -0.50 -7.23 -7.11
C ILE A 30 0.88 -7.85 -6.85
N ILE A 31 1.89 -6.98 -6.76
CA ILE A 31 3.19 -7.33 -6.19
C ILE A 31 3.18 -6.92 -4.73
N GLY A 32 3.35 -7.88 -3.83
CA GLY A 32 3.51 -7.65 -2.39
C GLY A 32 4.96 -7.39 -2.01
N MET A 33 5.18 -6.40 -1.15
CA MET A 33 6.48 -6.12 -0.53
C MET A 33 6.33 -6.09 0.99
N GLN A 34 7.20 -6.85 1.65
CA GLN A 34 7.45 -6.72 3.08
C GLN A 34 8.28 -5.45 3.28
N GLY A 35 7.71 -4.43 3.93
CA GLY A 35 8.46 -3.23 4.29
C GLY A 35 9.44 -3.50 5.42
N ASP A 36 10.60 -2.86 5.35
CA ASP A 36 11.63 -2.92 6.38
C ASP A 36 12.15 -1.51 6.73
N ASP A 37 13.10 -1.46 7.67
CA ASP A 37 13.71 -0.21 8.15
C ASP A 37 14.51 0.54 7.07
N GLU A 38 14.79 -0.06 5.93
CA GLU A 38 15.46 0.61 4.80
C GLU A 38 14.45 1.17 3.78
N VAL A 39 13.37 0.43 3.52
CA VAL A 39 12.34 0.76 2.51
C VAL A 39 11.35 1.79 3.05
N LEU A 40 10.78 1.56 4.23
CA LEU A 40 9.68 2.40 4.75
C LEU A 40 10.08 3.87 4.95
N PRO A 41 11.29 4.20 5.45
CA PRO A 41 11.71 5.61 5.55
C PRO A 41 11.82 6.32 4.20
N ARG A 42 12.23 5.60 3.14
CA ARG A 42 12.29 6.17 1.78
C ARG A 42 10.89 6.44 1.25
N VAL A 43 9.97 5.49 1.43
CA VAL A 43 8.56 5.68 1.08
C VAL A 43 7.96 6.85 1.86
N GLY A 44 8.32 7.00 3.15
CA GLY A 44 7.98 8.14 3.99
C GLY A 44 8.44 9.47 3.40
N SER A 45 9.72 9.56 3.02
CA SER A 45 10.31 10.76 2.41
C SER A 45 9.67 11.11 1.06
N ASP A 46 9.46 10.12 0.20
CA ASP A 46 9.08 10.35 -1.19
C ASP A 46 7.56 10.52 -1.37
N TYR A 47 6.76 9.87 -0.52
CA TYR A 47 5.30 9.78 -0.69
C TYR A 47 4.50 10.19 0.55
N GLY A 48 5.15 10.59 1.65
CA GLY A 48 4.45 11.05 2.86
C GLY A 48 3.79 9.93 3.65
N LEU A 49 4.36 8.72 3.63
CA LEU A 49 3.94 7.62 4.50
C LEU A 49 4.17 7.98 5.97
N TYR A 50 3.12 7.80 6.77
CA TYR A 50 3.17 7.68 8.22
C TYR A 50 2.69 6.29 8.60
N TYR A 51 3.32 5.69 9.61
CA TYR A 51 2.85 4.48 10.24
C TYR A 51 3.31 4.41 11.71
N GLU A 52 2.54 3.76 12.56
CA GLU A 52 2.84 3.56 13.97
C GLU A 52 2.27 2.22 14.45
N LEU A 53 3.13 1.36 14.98
CA LEU A 53 2.72 0.11 15.61
C LEU A 53 2.21 0.45 17.02
N GLN A 54 0.94 0.16 17.28
CA GLN A 54 0.34 0.40 18.59
C GLN A 54 0.83 -0.64 19.62
N GLU A 55 0.69 -0.30 20.90
CA GLU A 55 1.00 -1.24 21.98
C GLU A 55 0.10 -2.49 21.91
N PRO A 56 0.66 -3.70 22.11
CA PRO A 56 -0.14 -4.92 22.15
C PRO A 56 -1.15 -4.96 23.30
N ASP A 57 -2.33 -5.53 23.03
CA ASP A 57 -3.34 -5.84 24.03
C ASP A 57 -2.91 -7.01 24.94
N ALA A 58 -3.79 -7.39 25.88
CA ALA A 58 -3.53 -8.49 26.81
C ALA A 58 -3.29 -9.86 26.14
N ASN A 59 -3.69 -10.03 24.89
CA ASN A 59 -3.48 -11.25 24.10
C ASN A 59 -2.31 -11.12 23.12
N GLY A 60 -1.61 -9.98 23.11
CA GLY A 60 -0.50 -9.69 22.21
C GLY A 60 -0.94 -9.16 20.83
N TYR A 61 -2.21 -8.80 20.62
CA TYR A 61 -2.66 -8.20 19.37
C TYR A 61 -2.47 -6.69 19.39
N TYR A 62 -1.96 -6.15 18.28
CA TYR A 62 -1.85 -4.71 18.09
C TYR A 62 -2.38 -4.28 16.72
N ALA A 63 -2.89 -3.05 16.69
CA ALA A 63 -3.21 -2.33 15.47
C ALA A 63 -1.98 -1.58 14.96
N VAL A 64 -2.00 -1.21 13.68
CA VAL A 64 -0.99 -0.34 13.09
C VAL A 64 -1.74 0.85 12.50
N ASP A 65 -1.48 2.04 13.03
CA ASP A 65 -1.98 3.26 12.41
C ASP A 65 -1.13 3.56 11.19
N HIS A 66 -1.73 3.96 10.07
CA HIS A 66 -0.97 4.29 8.87
C HIS A 66 -1.73 5.23 7.93
N THR A 67 -0.99 5.88 7.03
CA THR A 67 -1.57 6.59 5.89
C THR A 67 -2.33 5.59 5.01
N ALA A 68 -3.59 5.89 4.69
CA ALA A 68 -4.49 4.99 3.94
C ALA A 68 -4.72 5.41 2.48
N ASN A 69 -3.94 6.35 1.96
CA ASN A 69 -4.03 6.82 0.58
C ASN A 69 -3.42 5.80 -0.40
N MET A 70 -3.95 5.76 -1.61
CA MET A 70 -3.31 5.13 -2.77
C MET A 70 -2.67 6.18 -3.66
N TYR A 71 -1.57 5.82 -4.33
CA TYR A 71 -0.78 6.72 -5.16
C TYR A 71 -0.72 6.20 -6.60
N LEU A 72 -1.05 7.05 -7.56
CA LEU A 72 -0.81 6.79 -8.98
C LEU A 72 0.52 7.41 -9.36
N LEU A 73 1.47 6.58 -9.81
CA LEU A 73 2.82 6.99 -10.16
C LEU A 73 3.06 6.84 -11.67
N ASN A 74 3.90 7.70 -12.25
CA ASN A 74 4.45 7.47 -13.59
C ASN A 74 5.66 6.51 -13.55
N ALA A 75 6.24 6.22 -14.72
CA ALA A 75 7.37 5.30 -14.84
C ALA A 75 8.64 5.81 -14.14
N GLU A 76 8.74 7.13 -13.95
CA GLU A 76 9.81 7.81 -13.22
C GLU A 76 9.58 7.87 -11.70
N GLY A 77 8.46 7.32 -11.20
CA GLY A 77 8.10 7.30 -9.77
C GLY A 77 7.46 8.60 -9.25
N GLN A 78 7.11 9.54 -10.13
CA GLN A 78 6.47 10.80 -9.75
C GLN A 78 4.97 10.60 -9.51
N ILE A 79 4.43 11.26 -8.49
CA ILE A 79 3.00 11.21 -8.17
C ILE A 79 2.18 11.97 -9.22
N LEU A 80 1.30 11.26 -9.91
CA LEU A 80 0.28 11.82 -10.82
C LEU A 80 -1.05 12.09 -10.11
N SER A 81 -1.36 11.31 -9.09
CA SER A 81 -2.59 11.45 -8.30
C SER A 81 -2.47 10.78 -6.94
N ILE A 82 -3.14 11.35 -5.95
CA ILE A 82 -3.38 10.72 -4.64
C ILE A 82 -4.88 10.41 -4.58
N LEU A 83 -5.22 9.19 -4.19
CA LEU A 83 -6.58 8.70 -4.05
C LEU A 83 -6.82 8.41 -2.57
N ALA A 84 -7.79 9.09 -1.96
CA ALA A 84 -8.09 8.90 -0.55
C ALA A 84 -8.70 7.52 -0.29
N TYR A 85 -8.53 7.03 0.94
CA TYR A 85 -9.25 5.85 1.39
C TYR A 85 -10.75 5.98 1.16
N GLY A 86 -11.38 4.92 0.66
CA GLY A 86 -12.81 4.90 0.35
C GLY A 86 -13.21 5.65 -0.92
N THR A 87 -12.26 6.08 -1.75
CA THR A 87 -12.59 6.58 -3.10
C THR A 87 -13.29 5.48 -3.90
N GLU A 88 -14.46 5.79 -4.46
CA GLU A 88 -15.25 4.83 -5.22
C GLU A 88 -14.49 4.31 -6.46
N PRO A 89 -14.60 3.01 -6.79
CA PRO A 89 -13.87 2.41 -7.91
C PRO A 89 -14.07 3.12 -9.25
N GLU A 90 -15.28 3.62 -9.52
CA GLU A 90 -15.60 4.34 -10.76
C GLU A 90 -14.80 5.64 -10.88
N LEU A 91 -14.60 6.35 -9.77
CA LEU A 91 -13.82 7.59 -9.74
C LEU A 91 -12.33 7.31 -9.91
N ILE A 92 -11.84 6.19 -9.36
CA ILE A 92 -10.46 5.73 -9.58
C ILE A 92 -10.24 5.44 -11.07
N ALA A 93 -11.15 4.68 -11.68
CA ALA A 93 -11.08 4.33 -13.09
C ALA A 93 -11.14 5.58 -14.00
N GLU A 94 -12.05 6.51 -13.73
CA GLU A 94 -12.15 7.79 -14.46
C GLU A 94 -10.84 8.59 -14.36
N ARG A 95 -10.25 8.65 -13.16
CA ARG A 95 -8.98 9.37 -12.95
C ARG A 95 -7.84 8.75 -13.75
N ILE A 96 -7.72 7.41 -13.74
CA ILE A 96 -6.70 6.69 -14.51
C ILE A 96 -6.91 6.93 -16.01
N GLN A 97 -8.15 6.84 -16.51
CA GLN A 97 -8.46 7.07 -17.93
C GLN A 97 -8.08 8.47 -18.39
N LYS A 98 -8.33 9.51 -17.58
CA LYS A 98 -7.90 10.87 -17.91
C LYS A 98 -6.38 10.96 -18.06
N LEU A 99 -5.64 10.42 -17.09
CA LEU A 99 -4.17 10.42 -17.10
C LEU A 99 -3.55 9.65 -18.28
N LEU A 100 -4.25 8.65 -18.83
CA LEU A 100 -3.78 7.89 -20.00
C LEU A 100 -4.04 8.58 -21.34
N ASN A 101 -4.98 9.53 -21.37
CA ASN A 101 -5.39 10.25 -22.59
C ASN A 101 -4.73 11.63 -22.72
N ASP A 102 -4.07 12.10 -21.67
CA ASP A 102 -3.26 13.33 -21.63
C ASP A 102 -1.85 13.06 -22.19
#